data_AF-A0A225UL55-F1
#
_entry.id   AF-A0A225UL55-F1
#
_cell.length_a   1.000
_cell.length_b   1.000
_cell.length_c   1.000
_cell.angle_alpha   90.00
_cell.angle_beta   90.00
_cell.angle_gamma   90.00
#
_symmetry.space_group_name_H-M   'P 1'
#
loop_
_entity.id
_entity.type
_entity.pdbx_description
1 polymer ?
#
loop_
_entity_poly.entity_id
_entity_poly.type
_entity_poly.pdbx_seq_one_letter_code
_entity_poly.pdbx_strand_id
1 'polypeptide(L)'
;EAKHPGTFGGLVFFEPFVEKPGTRDPKIQRYIFDLALKRQHRWDSRPAAAEYLENVKGFSTWDRECLAEWINGAIVSEKNGSDAVELACHPNIEAAIYCGERLWLSDSEMGRVACPVSLHSSDDTWLFDPGFFEGIEKKWPHIYKNHPPMKSTTHNLVMEKPTACAKAIHADLKGLDCFKSTFAKM
;
A
#
# COMPACT_ATOMS: atom_id res chain seq x y z
N GLU A 1 17.62 1.40 0.48
CA GLU A 1 18.08 0.26 1.30
C GLU A 1 18.72 -0.89 0.53
N ALA A 2 18.01 -1.83 -0.08
CA ALA A 2 18.69 -2.98 -0.71
C ALA A 2 19.71 -2.56 -1.79
N LYS A 3 19.34 -1.66 -2.72
CA LYS A 3 20.24 -1.15 -3.77
C LYS A 3 21.19 -0.05 -3.29
N HIS A 4 20.74 0.75 -2.33
CA HIS A 4 21.47 1.90 -1.77
C HIS A 4 21.26 1.89 -0.26
N PRO A 5 22.11 1.20 0.52
CA PRO A 5 21.96 1.12 1.97
C PRO A 5 22.27 2.45 2.66
N GLY A 6 21.50 2.78 3.70
CA GLY A 6 21.71 4.01 4.49
C GLY A 6 21.06 5.26 3.90
N THR A 7 20.21 5.12 2.88
CA THR A 7 19.40 6.22 2.37
C THR A 7 18.33 6.63 3.38
N PHE A 8 17.74 5.66 4.07
CA PHE A 8 16.69 5.88 5.06
C PHE A 8 17.17 5.58 6.48
N GLY A 9 16.70 6.36 7.46
CA GLY A 9 16.95 6.09 8.90
C GLY A 9 16.01 5.06 9.52
N GLY A 10 14.96 4.67 8.79
CA GLY A 10 14.00 3.64 9.15
C GLY A 10 12.90 3.54 8.09
N LEU A 11 12.25 2.38 8.01
CA LEU A 11 11.14 2.10 7.09
C LEU A 11 9.93 1.61 7.86
N VAL A 12 8.75 2.11 7.53
CA VAL A 12 7.46 1.61 8.03
C VAL A 12 6.62 1.20 6.84
N PHE A 13 6.27 -0.07 6.77
CA PHE A 13 5.45 -0.62 5.69
C PHE A 13 4.10 -1.07 6.22
N PHE A 14 3.04 -0.72 5.49
CA PHE A 14 1.71 -1.28 5.67
C PHE A 14 1.43 -2.20 4.50
N GLU A 15 1.03 -3.43 4.79
CA GLU A 15 0.66 -4.44 3.79
C GLU A 15 1.70 -4.62 2.67
N PRO A 16 3.01 -4.75 3.00
CA PRO A 16 4.01 -5.02 1.97
C PRO A 16 3.66 -6.33 1.26
N PHE A 17 3.56 -6.26 -0.06
CA PHE A 17 3.31 -7.43 -0.91
C PHE A 17 4.61 -7.89 -1.56
N VAL A 18 5.00 -9.13 -1.26
CA VAL A 18 6.17 -9.80 -1.84
C VAL A 18 5.72 -11.08 -2.51
N GLU A 19 6.41 -11.47 -3.59
CA GLU A 19 6.08 -12.70 -4.30
C GLU A 19 7.34 -13.30 -4.92
N LYS A 20 7.60 -14.58 -4.62
CA LYS A 20 8.77 -15.27 -5.11
C LYS A 20 8.69 -15.44 -6.63
N PRO A 21 9.77 -15.17 -7.39
CA PRO A 21 9.80 -15.41 -8.81
C PRO A 21 9.41 -16.85 -9.15
N GLY A 22 8.51 -17.00 -10.11
CA GLY A 22 8.04 -18.31 -10.58
C GLY A 22 6.96 -18.99 -9.74
N THR A 23 6.53 -18.43 -8.60
CA THR A 23 5.43 -19.01 -7.79
C THR A 23 4.06 -18.41 -8.08
N ARG A 24 3.99 -17.57 -9.11
CA ARG A 24 2.83 -16.72 -9.40
C ARG A 24 1.68 -17.52 -10.01
N ASP A 25 0.50 -17.51 -9.38
CA ASP A 25 -0.69 -18.19 -9.91
C ASP A 25 -1.29 -17.41 -11.09
N PRO A 26 -1.27 -17.95 -12.33
CA PRO A 26 -1.83 -17.28 -13.50
C PRO A 26 -3.32 -16.95 -13.38
N LYS A 27 -4.10 -17.71 -12.58
CA LYS A 27 -5.53 -17.46 -12.39
C LYS A 27 -5.77 -16.22 -11.54
N ILE A 28 -5.03 -16.07 -10.44
CA ILE A 28 -5.12 -14.89 -9.56
C ILE A 28 -4.68 -13.65 -10.32
N GLN A 29 -3.59 -13.73 -11.09
CA GLN A 29 -3.19 -12.65 -11.98
C GLN A 29 -4.30 -12.26 -12.94
N ARG A 30 -4.91 -13.27 -13.57
CA ARG A 30 -5.97 -13.07 -14.54
C ARG A 30 -7.15 -12.33 -13.96
N TYR A 31 -7.57 -12.77 -12.79
CA TYR A 31 -8.65 -12.13 -12.06
C TYR A 31 -8.36 -10.65 -11.76
N ILE A 32 -7.19 -10.31 -11.23
CA ILE A 32 -6.87 -8.92 -10.87
C ILE A 32 -6.76 -8.02 -12.10
N PHE A 33 -6.08 -8.48 -13.17
CA PHE A 33 -5.99 -7.66 -14.38
C PHE A 33 -7.36 -7.51 -15.06
N ASP A 34 -8.19 -8.55 -15.07
CA ASP A 34 -9.54 -8.51 -15.66
C ASP A 34 -10.42 -7.52 -14.90
N LEU A 35 -10.26 -7.39 -13.58
CA LEU A 35 -10.94 -6.36 -12.79
C LEU A 35 -10.47 -4.95 -13.16
N ALA A 36 -9.16 -4.73 -13.25
CA ALA A 36 -8.58 -3.43 -13.61
C ALA A 36 -9.10 -2.97 -14.98
N LEU A 37 -9.03 -3.84 -16.00
CA LEU A 37 -9.47 -3.50 -17.37
C LEU A 37 -10.97 -3.19 -17.49
N LYS A 38 -11.80 -3.73 -16.61
CA LYS A 38 -13.26 -3.47 -16.60
C LYS A 38 -13.63 -2.20 -15.84
N ARG A 39 -12.67 -1.53 -15.19
CA ARG A 39 -12.93 -0.33 -14.42
C ARG A 39 -13.43 0.78 -15.34
N GLN A 40 -14.62 1.30 -15.04
CA GLN A 40 -15.08 2.53 -15.67
C GLN A 40 -14.06 3.65 -15.37
N HIS A 41 -13.61 4.31 -16.43
CA HIS A 41 -12.55 5.30 -16.34
C HIS A 41 -12.90 6.64 -16.96
N ARG A 42 -14.11 6.79 -17.50
CA ARG A 42 -14.59 8.01 -18.14
C ARG A 42 -16.03 8.29 -17.72
N TRP A 43 -16.32 9.58 -17.52
CA TRP A 43 -17.65 10.09 -17.22
C TRP A 43 -17.87 11.43 -17.93
N ASP A 44 -19.12 11.80 -18.13
CA ASP A 44 -19.46 13.03 -18.85
C ASP A 44 -19.25 14.30 -18.02
N SER A 45 -19.07 14.17 -16.70
CA SER A 45 -18.76 15.28 -15.80
C SER A 45 -18.11 14.82 -14.51
N ARG A 46 -17.43 15.73 -13.81
CA ARG A 46 -16.83 15.47 -12.49
C ARG A 46 -17.85 15.03 -11.42
N PRO A 47 -19.04 15.65 -11.29
CA PRO A 47 -20.04 15.18 -10.33
C PRO A 47 -20.48 13.74 -10.59
N ALA A 48 -20.70 13.34 -11.86
CA ALA A 48 -21.08 11.98 -12.21
C ALA A 48 -19.98 10.95 -11.87
N ALA A 49 -18.71 11.33 -12.07
CA ALA A 49 -17.58 10.49 -11.66
C ALA A 49 -17.51 10.33 -10.14
N ALA A 50 -17.65 11.42 -9.39
CA ALA A 50 -17.62 11.41 -7.94
C ALA A 50 -18.75 10.54 -7.36
N GLU A 51 -19.99 10.73 -7.82
CA GLU A 51 -21.15 9.94 -7.40
C GLU A 51 -20.94 8.44 -7.67
N TYR A 52 -20.42 8.08 -8.85
CA TYR A 52 -20.10 6.69 -9.15
C TYR A 52 -19.07 6.12 -8.16
N LEU A 53 -17.95 6.83 -7.95
CA LEU A 53 -16.84 6.36 -7.11
C LEU A 53 -17.24 6.26 -5.64
N GLU A 54 -18.04 7.18 -5.12
CA GLU A 54 -18.56 7.13 -3.75
C GLU A 54 -19.40 5.88 -3.47
N ASN A 55 -20.02 5.31 -4.51
CA ASN A 55 -20.88 4.13 -4.41
C ASN A 55 -20.19 2.81 -4.82
N VAL A 56 -18.90 2.85 -5.18
CA VAL A 56 -18.14 1.62 -5.45
C VAL A 56 -18.00 0.83 -4.16
N LYS A 57 -18.53 -0.41 -4.17
CA LYS A 57 -18.51 -1.31 -2.99
C LYS A 57 -17.10 -1.49 -2.39
N GLY A 58 -16.06 -1.50 -3.22
CA GLY A 58 -14.67 -1.63 -2.77
C GLY A 58 -14.17 -0.47 -1.89
N PHE A 59 -14.85 0.68 -1.90
CA PHE A 59 -14.53 1.84 -1.07
C PHE A 59 -15.49 2.03 0.11
N SER A 60 -16.41 1.07 0.32
CA SER A 60 -17.39 1.15 1.40
C SER A 60 -16.76 1.18 2.79
N THR A 61 -15.57 0.59 2.96
CA THR A 61 -14.84 0.54 4.23
C THR A 61 -13.89 1.72 4.44
N TRP A 62 -13.66 2.54 3.42
CA TRP A 62 -12.68 3.63 3.50
C TRP A 62 -13.14 4.72 4.46
N ASP A 63 -12.18 5.38 5.10
CA ASP A 63 -12.44 6.63 5.79
C ASP A 63 -12.99 7.66 4.78
N ARG A 64 -13.96 8.46 5.22
CA ARG A 64 -14.68 9.39 4.33
C ARG A 64 -13.79 10.51 3.81
N GLU A 65 -12.85 10.99 4.63
CA GLU A 65 -11.88 12.01 4.22
C GLU A 65 -10.88 11.41 3.22
N CYS A 66 -10.38 10.20 3.50
CA CYS A 66 -9.50 9.49 2.56
C CYS A 66 -10.14 9.25 1.19
N LEU A 67 -11.42 8.86 1.16
CA LEU A 67 -12.14 8.66 -0.10
C LEU A 67 -12.33 9.98 -0.85
N ALA A 68 -12.71 11.06 -0.15
CA ALA A 68 -12.88 12.37 -0.77
C ALA A 68 -11.58 12.88 -1.41
N GLU A 69 -10.45 12.78 -0.71
CA GLU A 69 -9.15 13.18 -1.24
C GLU A 69 -8.66 12.27 -2.37
N TRP A 70 -8.93 10.97 -2.27
CA TRP A 70 -8.63 10.03 -3.36
C TRP A 70 -9.42 10.39 -4.62
N ILE A 71 -10.74 10.63 -4.52
CA ILE A 71 -11.58 11.08 -5.65
C ILE A 71 -11.05 12.39 -6.23
N ASN A 72 -10.63 13.32 -5.36
CA ASN A 72 -10.12 14.61 -5.77
C ASN A 72 -8.89 14.48 -6.70
N GLY A 73 -7.94 13.62 -6.34
CA GLY A 73 -6.75 13.34 -7.14
C GLY A 73 -6.96 12.34 -8.28
N ALA A 74 -7.97 11.46 -8.19
CA ALA A 74 -8.21 10.41 -9.15
C ALA A 74 -8.93 10.89 -10.43
N ILE A 75 -9.65 12.02 -10.39
CA ILE A 75 -10.42 12.53 -11.54
C ILE A 75 -9.69 13.71 -12.19
N VAL A 76 -9.43 13.62 -13.49
CA VAL A 76 -8.81 14.68 -14.30
C VAL A 76 -9.68 15.02 -15.52
N SER A 77 -9.57 16.25 -16.02
CA SER A 77 -10.27 16.68 -17.24
C SER A 77 -9.69 16.01 -18.49
N GLU A 78 -10.54 15.70 -19.47
CA GLU A 78 -10.07 15.27 -20.78
C GLU A 78 -9.30 16.40 -21.49
N LYS A 79 -8.26 16.04 -22.24
CA LYS A 79 -7.38 17.01 -22.93
C LYS A 79 -8.05 17.75 -24.10
N ASN A 80 -9.23 17.31 -24.52
CA ASN A 80 -9.96 17.86 -25.67
C ASN A 80 -10.79 19.11 -25.35
N GLY A 81 -10.80 19.57 -24.09
CA GLY A 81 -11.58 20.73 -23.65
C GLY A 81 -13.08 20.46 -23.50
N SER A 82 -13.50 19.19 -23.50
CA SER A 82 -14.85 18.80 -23.11
C SER A 82 -15.03 18.84 -21.59
N ASP A 83 -16.28 18.87 -21.13
CA ASP A 83 -16.62 18.74 -19.70
C ASP A 83 -16.43 17.31 -19.16
N ALA A 84 -16.10 16.36 -20.04
CA ALA A 84 -15.84 14.99 -19.67
C ALA A 84 -14.55 14.87 -18.85
N VAL A 85 -14.56 13.86 -18.01
CA VAL A 85 -13.46 13.56 -17.09
C VAL A 85 -13.07 12.10 -17.19
N GLU A 86 -11.83 11.81 -16.82
CA GLU A 86 -11.28 10.47 -16.79
C GLU A 86 -10.51 10.18 -15.51
N LEU A 87 -10.23 8.90 -15.25
CA LEU A 87 -9.31 8.52 -14.19
C LEU A 87 -7.89 8.94 -14.56
N ALA A 88 -7.20 9.59 -13.62
CA ALA A 88 -5.77 9.92 -13.72
C ALA A 88 -4.92 8.66 -13.98
N CYS A 89 -5.31 7.53 -13.39
CA CYS A 89 -4.75 6.22 -13.70
C CYS A 89 -5.69 5.49 -14.67
N HIS A 90 -5.32 5.47 -15.95
CA HIS A 90 -6.07 4.72 -16.95
C HIS A 90 -6.04 3.21 -16.64
N PRO A 91 -7.14 2.45 -16.82
CA PRO A 91 -7.22 1.01 -16.55
C PRO A 91 -6.06 0.17 -17.11
N ASN A 92 -5.60 0.49 -18.33
CA ASN A 92 -4.45 -0.17 -18.94
C ASN A 92 -3.13 0.04 -18.17
N ILE A 93 -2.96 1.20 -17.52
CA ILE A 93 -1.80 1.49 -16.67
C ILE A 93 -1.87 0.67 -15.39
N GLU A 94 -3.03 0.67 -14.72
CA GLU A 94 -3.30 -0.17 -13.55
C GLU A 94 -3.05 -1.66 -13.86
N ALA A 95 -3.60 -2.15 -14.97
CA ALA A 95 -3.40 -3.53 -15.43
C ALA A 95 -1.93 -3.84 -15.73
N ALA A 96 -1.18 -2.92 -16.35
CA ALA A 96 0.23 -3.10 -16.63
C ALA A 96 1.06 -3.23 -15.34
N ILE A 97 0.76 -2.44 -14.30
CA ILE A 97 1.36 -2.59 -12.97
C ILE A 97 1.08 -4.00 -12.44
N TYR A 98 -0.16 -4.48 -12.60
CA TYR A 98 -0.48 -5.83 -12.19
C TYR A 98 0.26 -6.89 -13.00
N CYS A 99 0.61 -6.69 -14.25
CA CYS A 99 1.39 -7.67 -15.03
C CYS A 99 2.87 -7.75 -14.65
N GLY A 100 3.45 -6.69 -14.07
CA GLY A 100 4.88 -6.63 -13.75
C GLY A 100 5.37 -7.65 -12.71
N GLU A 101 6.70 -7.83 -12.67
CA GLU A 101 7.35 -8.59 -11.60
C GLU A 101 7.10 -7.92 -10.24
N ARG A 102 7.01 -8.75 -9.20
CA ARG A 102 6.81 -8.31 -7.83
C ARG A 102 8.14 -8.21 -7.10
N LEU A 103 8.14 -7.42 -6.03
CA LEU A 103 9.30 -7.30 -5.17
C LEU A 103 9.63 -8.67 -4.58
N TRP A 104 10.87 -9.10 -4.82
CA TRP A 104 11.47 -10.23 -4.13
C TRP A 104 12.94 -9.94 -3.93
N LEU A 105 13.38 -10.00 -2.67
CA LEU A 105 14.77 -9.79 -2.30
C LEU A 105 15.38 -11.12 -1.90
N SER A 106 16.64 -11.33 -2.27
CA SER A 106 17.41 -12.46 -1.76
C SER A 106 17.69 -12.30 -0.26
N ASP A 107 18.08 -13.39 0.39
CA ASP A 107 18.50 -13.36 1.79
C ASP A 107 19.65 -12.38 2.04
N SER A 108 20.61 -12.32 1.12
CA SER A 108 21.74 -11.39 1.19
C SER A 108 21.26 -9.93 1.13
N GLU A 109 20.25 -9.65 0.30
CA GLU A 109 19.70 -8.31 0.15
C GLU A 109 18.84 -7.87 1.35
N MET A 110 18.09 -8.78 1.94
CA MET A 110 17.31 -8.50 3.16
C MET A 110 18.25 -8.32 4.36
N GLY A 111 19.24 -9.20 4.53
CA GLY A 111 20.19 -9.13 5.64
C GLY A 111 21.15 -7.93 5.62
N ARG A 112 21.25 -7.19 4.50
CA ARG A 112 22.10 -5.99 4.38
C ARG A 112 21.35 -4.66 4.51
N VAL A 113 20.04 -4.69 4.77
CA VAL A 113 19.27 -3.46 5.00
C VAL A 113 19.87 -2.72 6.20
N ALA A 114 20.22 -1.45 6.01
CA ALA A 114 21.04 -0.70 6.97
C ALA A 114 20.23 0.09 8.01
N CYS A 115 18.90 -0.10 8.04
CA CYS A 115 18.01 0.61 8.95
C CYS A 115 16.91 -0.31 9.49
N PRO A 116 16.29 0.04 10.63
CA PRO A 116 15.14 -0.69 11.14
C PRO A 116 13.94 -0.63 10.19
N VAL A 117 13.21 -1.73 10.10
CA VAL A 117 12.01 -1.91 9.27
C VAL A 117 10.87 -2.40 10.15
N SER A 118 9.79 -1.62 10.22
CA SER A 118 8.55 -1.98 10.90
C SER A 118 7.50 -2.40 9.89
N LEU A 119 6.86 -3.54 10.13
CA LEU A 119 5.89 -4.15 9.24
C LEU A 119 4.53 -4.17 9.95
N HIS A 120 3.52 -3.63 9.29
CA HIS A 120 2.13 -3.62 9.74
C HIS A 120 1.26 -4.33 8.71
N SER A 121 0.31 -5.10 9.21
CA SER A 121 -0.63 -5.87 8.41
C SER A 121 -2.04 -5.77 8.97
N SER A 122 -2.99 -6.32 8.24
CA SER A 122 -4.39 -6.43 8.58
C SER A 122 -4.73 -7.84 9.07
N ASP A 123 -5.78 -7.95 9.89
CA ASP A 123 -6.33 -9.24 10.30
C ASP A 123 -7.25 -9.91 9.26
N ASP A 124 -7.58 -9.19 8.18
CA ASP A 124 -8.28 -9.72 7.00
C ASP A 124 -7.56 -9.28 5.72
N THR A 125 -6.52 -10.03 5.35
CA THR A 125 -5.76 -9.81 4.11
C THR A 125 -5.37 -11.15 3.51
N TRP A 126 -5.35 -11.19 2.18
CA TRP A 126 -4.87 -12.34 1.42
C TRP A 126 -3.55 -12.04 0.68
N LEU A 127 -3.08 -10.80 0.75
CA LEU A 127 -1.88 -10.33 0.04
C LEU A 127 -0.63 -10.30 0.92
N PHE A 128 -0.78 -9.99 2.20
CA PHE A 128 0.32 -10.11 3.15
C PHE A 128 0.56 -11.58 3.49
N ASP A 129 1.83 -12.03 3.49
CA ASP A 129 2.22 -13.39 3.88
C ASP A 129 2.80 -13.39 5.30
N PRO A 130 2.01 -13.75 6.34
CA PRO A 130 2.49 -13.71 7.72
C PRO A 130 3.66 -14.65 7.95
N GLY A 131 3.66 -15.84 7.33
CA GLY A 131 4.71 -16.83 7.53
C GLY A 131 6.05 -16.36 6.96
N PHE A 132 6.03 -15.70 5.80
CA PHE A 132 7.22 -15.07 5.24
C PHE A 132 7.75 -13.97 6.18
N PHE A 133 6.89 -13.05 6.62
CA PHE A 133 7.31 -11.90 7.42
C PHE A 133 7.75 -12.28 8.85
N GLU A 134 7.12 -13.26 9.47
CA GLU A 134 7.60 -13.88 10.72
C GLU A 134 8.96 -14.56 10.52
N GLY A 135 9.16 -15.21 9.36
CA GLY A 135 10.43 -15.83 9.00
C GLY A 135 11.59 -14.83 8.90
N ILE A 136 11.37 -13.67 8.27
CA ILE A 136 12.41 -12.64 8.16
C ILE A 136 12.69 -11.94 9.49
N GLU A 137 11.68 -11.68 10.31
CA GLU A 137 11.85 -11.13 11.66
C GLU A 137 12.68 -12.08 12.52
N LYS A 138 12.35 -13.38 12.50
CA LYS A 138 13.13 -14.39 13.24
C LYS A 138 14.59 -14.44 12.78
N LYS A 139 14.85 -14.25 11.49
CA LYS A 139 16.19 -14.34 10.90
C LYS A 139 17.04 -13.10 11.16
N TRP A 140 16.45 -11.91 11.07
CA TRP A 140 17.13 -10.63 11.33
C TRP A 140 16.30 -9.74 12.28
N PRO A 141 16.15 -10.12 13.56
CA PRO A 141 15.28 -9.41 14.52
C PRO A 141 15.80 -8.02 14.90
N HIS A 142 17.05 -7.71 14.55
CA HIS A 142 17.63 -6.37 14.72
C HIS A 142 17.32 -5.43 13.55
N ILE A 143 16.81 -5.96 12.43
CA ILE A 143 16.41 -5.20 11.24
C ILE A 143 14.90 -5.13 11.15
N TYR A 144 14.21 -6.27 11.21
CA TYR A 144 12.77 -6.36 10.95
C TYR A 144 12.00 -6.54 12.25
N LYS A 145 10.84 -5.90 12.32
CA LYS A 145 9.85 -6.06 13.38
C LYS A 145 8.47 -6.23 12.76
N ASN A 146 7.80 -7.32 13.08
CA ASN A 146 6.42 -7.57 12.63
C ASN A 146 5.45 -7.21 13.76
N HIS A 147 4.51 -6.32 13.48
CA HIS A 147 3.51 -5.90 14.45
C HIS A 147 2.29 -6.82 14.42
N PRO A 148 1.56 -6.95 15.55
CA PRO A 148 0.28 -7.64 15.53
C PRO A 148 -0.67 -7.02 14.48
N PRO A 149 -1.43 -7.83 13.74
CA PRO A 149 -2.32 -7.31 12.70
C PRO A 149 -3.35 -6.31 13.23
N MET A 150 -3.54 -5.22 12.50
CA MET A 150 -4.56 -4.21 12.77
C MET A 150 -5.93 -4.84 12.62
N LYS A 151 -6.78 -4.65 13.64
CA LYS A 151 -8.09 -5.30 13.70
C LYS A 151 -9.12 -4.62 12.82
N SER A 152 -10.00 -5.42 12.21
CA SER A 152 -11.14 -4.97 11.40
C SER A 152 -10.72 -4.01 10.31
N THR A 153 -9.70 -4.40 9.54
CA THR A 153 -9.23 -3.70 8.34
C THR A 153 -9.06 -4.71 7.22
N THR A 154 -8.73 -4.24 6.02
CA THR A 154 -8.33 -5.06 4.88
C THR A 154 -6.92 -4.72 4.44
N HIS A 155 -6.49 -5.23 3.29
CA HIS A 155 -5.26 -4.76 2.62
C HIS A 155 -5.20 -3.23 2.45
N ASN A 156 -6.34 -2.54 2.40
CA ASN A 156 -6.40 -1.09 2.25
C ASN A 156 -6.38 -0.34 3.60
N LEU A 157 -5.85 -0.94 4.68
CA LEU A 157 -5.96 -0.42 6.06
C LEU A 157 -5.53 1.05 6.23
N VAL A 158 -4.61 1.55 5.42
CA VAL A 158 -4.19 2.97 5.42
C VAL A 158 -5.33 3.89 5.03
N MET A 159 -6.17 3.47 4.07
CA MET A 159 -7.35 4.21 3.62
C MET A 159 -8.56 4.02 4.54
N GLU A 160 -8.62 2.90 5.27
CA GLU A 160 -9.75 2.56 6.14
C GLU A 160 -9.61 3.11 7.55
N LYS A 161 -8.38 3.12 8.09
CA LYS A 161 -8.07 3.59 9.45
C LYS A 161 -6.82 4.49 9.45
N PRO A 162 -6.83 5.61 8.72
CA PRO A 162 -5.68 6.51 8.60
C PRO A 162 -5.15 6.98 9.96
N THR A 163 -6.06 7.29 10.91
CA THR A 163 -5.67 7.69 12.28
C THR A 163 -4.94 6.58 13.04
N ALA A 164 -5.36 5.32 12.88
CA ALA A 164 -4.69 4.19 13.54
C ALA A 164 -3.31 3.95 12.92
N CYS A 165 -3.20 4.04 11.60
CA CYS A 165 -1.92 3.94 10.87
C CYS A 165 -0.96 5.05 11.28
N ALA A 166 -1.42 6.29 11.37
CA ALA A 166 -0.61 7.43 11.81
C ALA A 166 -0.09 7.23 13.24
N LYS A 167 -0.92 6.71 14.15
CA LYS A 167 -0.50 6.35 15.51
C LYS A 167 0.54 5.24 15.52
N ALA A 168 0.40 4.23 14.66
CA ALA A 168 1.35 3.14 14.51
C ALA A 168 2.71 3.66 14.02
N ILE A 169 2.72 4.50 12.96
CA ILE A 169 3.92 5.19 12.49
C ILE A 169 4.57 5.98 13.63
N HIS A 170 3.79 6.79 14.36
CA HIS A 170 4.31 7.58 15.46
C HIS A 170 4.91 6.72 16.58
N ALA A 171 4.33 5.56 16.88
CA ALA A 171 4.88 4.61 17.84
C ALA A 171 6.22 4.03 17.36
N ASP A 172 6.36 3.71 16.08
CA ASP A 172 7.60 3.18 15.51
C ASP A 172 8.70 4.23 15.46
N LEU A 173 8.35 5.48 15.10
CA LEU A 173 9.30 6.59 15.05
C LEU A 173 9.96 6.84 16.41
N LYS A 174 9.25 6.63 17.53
CA LYS A 174 9.85 6.73 18.88
C LYS A 174 10.98 5.72 19.12
N GLY A 175 10.98 4.60 18.40
CA GLY A 175 12.02 3.58 18.47
C GLY A 175 13.30 3.95 17.72
N LEU A 176 13.25 4.91 16.79
CA LEU A 176 14.37 5.30 15.94
C LEU A 176 15.27 6.32 16.65
N ASP A 177 16.59 6.09 16.59
CA ASP A 177 17.58 6.89 17.32
C ASP A 177 17.52 8.39 17.01
N CYS A 178 17.26 8.75 15.75
CA CYS A 178 17.15 10.15 15.32
C CYS A 178 15.96 10.90 15.93
N PHE A 179 14.97 10.20 16.48
CA PHE A 179 13.80 10.80 17.13
C PHE A 179 13.80 10.66 18.66
N LYS A 180 14.65 9.80 19.24
CA LYS A 180 14.72 9.60 20.71
C LYS A 180 15.03 10.89 21.48
N SER A 181 15.89 11.77 20.94
CA SER A 181 16.22 13.05 21.59
C SER A 181 15.10 14.09 21.53
N THR A 182 14.23 14.00 20.52
CA THR A 182 13.09 14.89 20.30
C THR A 182 11.93 14.56 21.24
N PHE A 183 11.68 13.27 21.48
CA PHE A 183 10.60 12.81 22.35
C PHE A 183 10.94 12.78 23.85
N ALA A 184 12.22 12.85 24.23
CA ALA A 184 12.64 12.95 25.64
C ALA A 184 12.42 14.36 26.24
N LYS A 185 12.04 15.35 25.42
CA LYS A 185 11.84 16.75 25.81
C LYS A 185 10.37 17.22 25.78
N MET A 186 9.43 16.33 25.44
CA MET A 186 7.98 16.54 25.58
C MET A 186 7.48 15.80 26.81
#